data_AF-A0A4C1TVX1-F1
#
_entry.id   AF-A0A4C1TVX1-F1
#
_cell.length_a   1.000
_cell.length_b   1.000
_cell.length_c   1.000
_cell.angle_alpha   90.00
_cell.angle_beta   90.00
_cell.angle_gamma   90.00
#
_symmetry.space_group_name_H-M   'P 1'
#
loop_
_entity.id
_entity.type
_entity.pdbx_description
1 polymer ?
#
loop_
_entity_poly.entity_id
_entity_poly.type
_entity_poly.pdbx_seq_one_letter_code
_entity_poly.pdbx_strand_id
1 'polypeptide(L)'
;MKYLRVIPEGVTELDITWVKKVPDCGKTTWAVKHFELGRNVIITITLEAARDLKEKLASRLGTDAISKVKKMASILVNGFREPKNCERLIVGEALMSHFGPIVIPTRPAAAKEVLLIGDLNQLTFIDRLNLFEMEYILIPLDLQVNTLNISQK
;
A
#
# COMPACT_ATOMS: atom_id res chain seq x y z
N MET A 1 9.00 -11.52 22.05
CA MET A 1 8.56 -10.19 22.53
C MET A 1 7.19 -9.92 21.90
N LYS A 2 6.18 -9.44 22.65
CA LYS A 2 4.84 -9.20 22.09
C LYS A 2 4.93 -7.99 21.16
N TYR A 3 4.67 -8.14 19.87
CA TYR A 3 4.34 -6.95 19.09
C TYR A 3 3.21 -6.24 19.80
N LEU A 4 3.35 -4.93 19.93
CA LEU A 4 2.20 -4.08 20.12
C LEU A 4 1.23 -4.45 19.00
N ARG A 5 0.15 -5.14 19.39
CA ARG A 5 -1.07 -5.24 18.60
C ARG A 5 -1.58 -3.82 18.44
N VAL A 6 -1.00 -3.05 17.52
CA VAL A 6 -1.65 -1.87 16.96
C VAL A 6 -2.60 -2.40 15.88
N ILE A 7 -3.54 -3.24 16.30
CA ILE A 7 -4.85 -3.25 15.68
C ILE A 7 -5.54 -2.13 16.45
N PRO A 8 -5.68 -0.94 15.87
CA PRO A 8 -6.41 0.12 16.52
C PRO A 8 -7.77 -0.44 16.96
N GLU A 9 -8.17 -0.21 18.21
CA GLU A 9 -9.47 -0.70 18.68
C GLU A 9 -10.57 -0.27 17.70
N GLY A 10 -11.33 -1.24 17.18
CA GLY A 10 -12.36 -1.04 16.17
C GLY A 10 -11.96 -1.27 14.71
N VAL A 11 -10.75 -1.74 14.40
CA VAL A 11 -10.46 -2.31 13.06
C VAL A 11 -11.11 -3.69 12.98
N THR A 12 -12.33 -3.71 12.45
CA THR A 12 -12.97 -4.90 11.87
C THR A 12 -12.05 -5.50 10.80
N GLU A 13 -12.00 -6.82 10.65
CA GLU A 13 -11.18 -7.60 9.69
C GLU A 13 -10.63 -6.76 8.52
N LEU A 14 -9.33 -6.46 8.58
CA LEU A 14 -8.61 -5.84 7.48
C LEU A 14 -8.12 -6.95 6.55
N ASP A 15 -8.67 -7.02 5.34
CA ASP A 15 -8.21 -7.98 4.32
C ASP A 15 -6.94 -7.44 3.66
N ILE A 16 -5.82 -8.15 3.83
CA ILE A 16 -4.54 -7.77 3.22
C ILE A 16 -4.23 -8.75 2.10
N THR A 17 -4.05 -8.25 0.90
CA THR A 17 -3.62 -9.04 -0.25
C THR A 17 -2.22 -8.62 -0.68
N TRP A 18 -1.27 -9.56 -0.67
CA TRP A 18 0.06 -9.43 -1.23
C TRP A 18 0.08 -9.79 -2.71
N VAL A 19 0.44 -8.84 -3.56
CA VAL A 19 0.57 -8.98 -5.00
C VAL A 19 2.04 -9.07 -5.36
N LYS A 20 2.54 -10.30 -5.55
CA LYS A 20 3.94 -10.53 -5.91
C LYS A 20 4.16 -10.22 -7.39
N LYS A 21 5.06 -9.28 -7.65
CA LYS A 21 5.45 -8.83 -8.99
C LYS A 21 6.97 -8.86 -9.16
N VAL A 22 7.45 -9.31 -10.31
CA VAL A 22 8.88 -9.38 -10.70
C VAL A 22 9.33 -7.99 -11.22
N PRO A 23 10.63 -7.64 -11.30
CA PRO A 23 11.06 -6.36 -11.87
C PRO A 23 10.53 -6.17 -13.30
N ASP A 24 10.28 -4.92 -13.71
CA ASP A 24 9.75 -4.54 -15.03
C ASP A 24 8.42 -5.18 -15.49
N CYS A 25 7.74 -5.94 -14.63
CA CYS A 25 6.53 -6.65 -15.03
C CYS A 25 5.26 -5.78 -15.10
N GLY A 26 5.40 -4.44 -15.14
CA GLY A 26 4.28 -3.50 -15.16
C GLY A 26 3.51 -3.40 -13.84
N LYS A 27 4.20 -3.30 -12.69
CA LYS A 27 3.58 -3.09 -11.36
C LYS A 27 2.59 -1.93 -11.36
N THR A 28 3.01 -0.78 -11.88
CA THR A 28 2.17 0.42 -12.00
C THR A 28 1.04 0.21 -13.00
N THR A 29 1.30 -0.42 -14.15
CA THR A 29 0.27 -0.79 -15.13
C THR A 29 -0.80 -1.70 -14.54
N TRP A 30 -0.40 -2.66 -13.70
CA TRP A 30 -1.33 -3.54 -13.01
C TRP A 30 -2.17 -2.79 -11.98
N ALA A 31 -1.54 -1.92 -11.17
CA ALA A 31 -2.24 -1.06 -10.21
C ALA A 31 -3.26 -0.17 -10.94
N VAL A 32 -2.85 0.45 -12.05
CA VAL A 32 -3.71 1.28 -12.91
C VAL A 32 -4.87 0.46 -13.44
N LYS A 33 -4.67 -0.77 -13.93
CA LYS A 33 -5.72 -1.63 -14.50
C LYS A 33 -6.79 -2.02 -13.47
N HIS A 34 -6.39 -2.30 -12.23
CA HIS A 34 -7.28 -2.75 -11.15
C HIS A 34 -7.76 -1.61 -10.26
N PHE A 35 -7.44 -0.36 -10.61
CA PHE A 35 -7.90 0.82 -9.89
C PHE A 35 -9.35 1.16 -10.24
N GLU A 36 -10.15 1.39 -9.21
CA GLU A 36 -11.56 1.80 -9.26
C GLU A 36 -11.72 3.23 -8.71
N LEU A 37 -12.05 4.17 -9.60
CA LEU A 37 -12.28 5.59 -9.27
C LEU A 37 -13.52 5.70 -8.38
N GLY A 38 -13.33 6.07 -7.11
CA GLY A 38 -14.40 6.20 -6.12
C GLY A 38 -14.30 5.19 -4.97
N ARG A 39 -13.52 4.13 -5.12
CA ARG A 39 -13.28 3.12 -4.09
C ARG A 39 -11.83 3.07 -3.63
N ASN A 40 -10.91 3.31 -4.55
CA ASN A 40 -9.49 3.07 -4.33
C ASN A 40 -8.71 4.37 -4.09
N VAL A 41 -7.67 4.25 -3.26
CA VAL A 41 -6.59 5.24 -3.15
C VAL A 41 -5.27 4.50 -3.31
N ILE A 42 -4.36 5.05 -4.11
CA ILE A 42 -3.01 4.51 -4.28
C ILE A 42 -2.05 5.27 -3.38
N ILE A 43 -1.33 4.55 -2.54
CA ILE A 43 -0.23 5.05 -1.73
C ILE A 43 1.08 4.59 -2.37
N THR A 44 2.02 5.50 -2.53
CA THR A 44 3.36 5.22 -3.06
C THR A 44 4.44 5.84 -2.20
N ILE A 45 5.63 5.23 -2.23
CA ILE A 45 6.78 5.67 -1.44
C ILE A 45 7.62 6.65 -2.27
N THR A 46 7.96 6.28 -3.50
CA THR A 46 8.80 7.11 -4.37
C THR A 46 8.02 8.18 -5.11
N LEU A 47 8.71 9.28 -5.44
CA LEU A 47 8.16 10.34 -6.30
C LEU A 47 7.93 9.85 -7.72
N GLU A 48 8.82 9.00 -8.24
CA GLU A 48 8.76 8.57 -9.64
C GLU A 48 7.60 7.60 -9.88
N ALA A 49 7.36 6.65 -8.96
CA ALA A 49 6.15 5.83 -9.03
C ALA A 49 4.88 6.69 -8.90
N ALA A 50 4.89 7.76 -8.10
CA ALA A 50 3.76 8.68 -8.01
C ALA A 50 3.47 9.40 -9.33
N ARG A 51 4.52 9.86 -10.03
CA ARG A 51 4.40 10.53 -11.33
C ARG A 51 3.88 9.58 -12.40
N ASP A 52 4.48 8.40 -12.52
CA ASP A 52 4.08 7.36 -13.48
C ASP A 52 2.62 6.93 -13.27
N LEU A 53 2.21 6.70 -12.02
CA LEU A 53 0.83 6.35 -11.68
C LEU A 53 -0.16 7.48 -12.03
N LYS A 54 0.19 8.73 -11.71
CA LYS A 54 -0.69 9.88 -12.00
C LYS A 54 -0.88 10.06 -13.49
N GLU A 55 0.19 9.95 -14.29
CA GLU A 55 0.12 10.05 -15.74
C GLU A 55 -0.77 8.94 -16.34
N LYS A 56 -0.51 7.69 -15.97
CA LYS A 56 -1.28 6.53 -16.46
C LYS A 56 -2.75 6.57 -16.02
N LEU A 57 -3.03 7.00 -14.78
CA LEU A 57 -4.40 7.15 -14.31
C LEU A 57 -5.12 8.31 -14.98
N ALA A 58 -4.45 9.45 -15.18
CA ALA A 58 -5.02 10.58 -15.90
C ALA A 58 -5.39 10.21 -17.33
N SER A 59 -4.51 9.46 -18.01
CA SER A 59 -4.76 8.96 -19.36
C SER A 59 -5.95 7.99 -19.41
N ARG A 60 -6.13 7.12 -18.40
CA ARG A 60 -7.20 6.11 -18.38
C ARG A 60 -8.55 6.65 -17.88
N LEU A 61 -8.55 7.49 -16.85
CA LEU A 61 -9.73 7.83 -16.03
C LEU A 61 -9.94 9.34 -15.85
N GLY A 62 -9.10 10.17 -16.46
CA GLY A 62 -9.17 11.63 -16.33
C GLY A 62 -8.46 12.20 -15.09
N THR A 63 -8.42 13.52 -14.99
CA THR A 63 -7.64 14.26 -13.99
C THR A 63 -8.09 14.02 -12.55
N ASP A 64 -9.35 13.64 -12.34
CA ASP A 64 -9.88 13.37 -11.00
C ASP A 64 -9.17 12.20 -10.32
N ALA A 65 -8.70 11.23 -11.10
CA ALA A 65 -7.95 10.07 -10.61
C ALA A 65 -6.56 10.46 -10.05
N ILE A 66 -5.97 11.58 -10.51
CA ILE A 66 -4.67 12.08 -10.02
C ILE A 66 -4.74 12.36 -8.52
N SER A 67 -5.87 12.88 -8.05
CA SER A 67 -6.09 13.21 -6.63
C SER A 67 -6.02 11.98 -5.72
N LYS A 68 -6.26 10.78 -6.26
CA LYS A 68 -6.26 9.49 -5.55
C LYS A 68 -4.88 8.85 -5.44
N VAL A 69 -3.84 9.45 -6.01
CA VAL A 69 -2.45 9.02 -5.80
C VAL A 69 -1.81 9.88 -4.72
N LYS A 70 -1.46 9.25 -3.60
CA LYS A 70 -0.91 9.89 -2.41
C LYS A 70 0.48 9.34 -2.09
N LYS A 71 1.37 10.20 -1.59
CA LYS A 71 2.66 9.76 -1.06
C LYS A 71 2.49 9.30 0.38
N MET A 72 3.14 8.20 0.76
CA MET A 72 3.11 7.66 2.12
C MET A 72 3.43 8.74 3.15
N ALA A 73 4.56 9.43 3.00
CA ALA A 73 4.97 10.51 3.90
C ALA A 73 3.93 11.65 4.00
N SER A 74 3.26 11.98 2.89
CA SER A 74 2.24 13.03 2.88
C SER A 74 1.02 12.64 3.72
N ILE A 75 0.59 11.37 3.63
CA ILE A 75 -0.52 10.83 4.44
C ILE A 75 -0.14 10.77 5.92
N LEU A 76 1.07 10.32 6.25
CA LEU A 76 1.51 10.23 7.65
C LEU A 76 1.61 11.59 8.33
N VAL A 77 2.01 12.64 7.59
CA VAL A 77 2.17 13.99 8.14
C VAL A 77 0.85 14.79 8.13
N ASN A 78 0.08 14.71 7.05
CA ASN A 78 -1.09 15.59 6.83
C ASN A 78 -2.43 14.88 6.98
N GLY A 79 -2.43 13.56 7.15
CA GLY A 79 -3.63 12.73 7.10
C GLY A 79 -4.29 12.70 5.71
N PHE A 80 -5.49 12.15 5.67
CA PHE A 80 -6.38 12.24 4.52
C PHE A 80 -7.27 13.46 4.66
N ARG A 81 -7.21 14.39 3.69
CA ARG A 81 -8.11 15.56 3.68
C ARG A 81 -9.54 15.21 3.27
N GLU A 82 -9.74 14.16 2.46
CA GLU A 82 -11.06 13.74 1.96
C GLU A 82 -11.16 12.23 1.71
N PRO A 83 -11.08 11.36 2.73
CA PRO A 83 -11.28 9.93 2.53
C PRO A 83 -12.76 9.57 2.71
N LYS A 84 -13.71 10.30 2.11
CA LYS A 84 -15.13 10.00 2.37
C LYS A 84 -15.59 8.66 1.79
N ASN A 85 -14.84 8.04 0.88
CA ASN A 85 -15.17 6.77 0.24
C ASN A 85 -13.90 6.00 -0.16
N CYS A 86 -13.05 5.58 0.78
CA CYS A 86 -11.91 4.71 0.45
C CYS A 86 -12.11 3.34 1.09
N GLU A 87 -12.53 2.36 0.30
CA GLU A 87 -12.71 0.99 0.79
C GLU A 87 -11.42 0.17 0.65
N ARG A 88 -10.57 0.52 -0.33
CA ARG A 88 -9.34 -0.20 -0.63
C ARG A 88 -8.14 0.73 -0.78
N LEU A 89 -7.07 0.43 -0.06
CA LEU A 89 -5.76 1.03 -0.25
C LEU A 89 -4.90 0.15 -1.16
N ILE A 90 -4.25 0.74 -2.15
CA ILE A 90 -3.25 0.07 -2.99
C ILE A 90 -1.89 0.66 -2.64
N VAL A 91 -1.00 -0.11 -2.04
CA VAL A 91 0.33 0.33 -1.62
C VAL A 91 1.37 -0.17 -2.62
N GLY A 92 1.91 0.75 -3.42
CA GLY A 92 3.03 0.48 -4.32
C GLY A 92 4.36 0.42 -3.57
N GLU A 93 5.28 -0.42 -4.05
CA GLU A 93 6.62 -0.62 -3.47
C GLU A 93 6.57 -1.02 -1.99
N ALA A 94 5.54 -1.76 -1.57
CA ALA A 94 5.20 -1.96 -0.18
C ALA A 94 6.38 -2.48 0.68
N LEU A 95 7.24 -3.32 0.11
CA LEU A 95 8.40 -3.87 0.83
C LEU A 95 9.49 -2.85 1.18
N MET A 96 9.50 -1.67 0.56
CA MET A 96 10.44 -0.58 0.90
C MET A 96 10.04 0.16 2.19
N SER A 97 8.84 -0.08 2.72
CA SER A 97 8.35 0.54 3.95
C SER A 97 8.28 -0.45 5.10
N HIS A 98 8.49 0.05 6.31
CA HIS A 98 8.12 -0.68 7.50
C HIS A 98 6.59 -0.94 7.52
N PHE A 99 6.15 -2.01 8.17
CA PHE A 99 4.74 -2.38 8.21
C PHE A 99 3.85 -1.32 8.90
N GLY A 100 4.36 -0.64 9.93
CA GLY A 100 3.63 0.42 10.65
C GLY A 100 3.07 1.51 9.72
N PRO A 101 3.92 2.21 8.93
CA PRO A 101 3.50 3.13 7.89
C PRO A 101 2.44 2.61 6.91
N ILE A 102 2.40 1.30 6.63
CA ILE A 102 1.41 0.68 5.74
C ILE A 102 0.04 0.57 6.44
N VAL A 103 0.04 0.22 7.72
CA VAL A 103 -1.18 0.02 8.51
C VAL A 103 -1.79 1.32 9.01
N ILE A 104 -0.98 2.30 9.44
CA ILE A 104 -1.46 3.58 10.01
C ILE A 104 -2.50 4.29 9.09
N PRO A 105 -2.32 4.36 7.76
CA PRO A 105 -3.28 4.96 6.84
C PRO A 105 -4.63 4.25 6.72
N THR A 106 -4.74 2.97 7.10
CA THR A 106 -5.95 2.16 6.87
C THR A 106 -7.15 2.69 7.63
N ARG A 107 -6.95 3.02 8.92
CA ARG A 107 -8.00 3.55 9.81
C ARG A 107 -8.54 4.90 9.35
N PRO A 108 -7.74 5.97 9.14
CA PRO A 108 -8.26 7.24 8.68
C PRO A 108 -8.81 7.18 7.25
N ALA A 109 -8.39 6.20 6.44
CA ALA A 109 -9.00 5.95 5.14
C ALA A 109 -10.37 5.25 5.22
N ALA A 110 -10.74 4.68 6.38
CA ALA A 110 -11.84 3.71 6.52
C ALA A 110 -11.72 2.51 5.56
N ALA A 111 -10.49 2.13 5.22
CA ALA A 111 -10.22 1.05 4.30
C ALA A 111 -10.47 -0.31 4.96
N LYS A 112 -11.15 -1.19 4.23
CA LYS A 112 -11.42 -2.58 4.61
C LYS A 112 -10.43 -3.54 3.94
N GLU A 113 -9.85 -3.10 2.83
CA GLU A 113 -8.93 -3.89 2.01
C GLU A 113 -7.61 -3.15 1.80
N VAL A 114 -6.49 -3.86 1.89
CA VAL A 114 -5.16 -3.35 1.57
C VAL A 114 -4.49 -4.27 0.58
N LEU A 115 -4.09 -3.70 -0.55
CA LEU A 115 -3.40 -4.39 -1.62
C LEU A 115 -1.94 -3.96 -1.65
N LEU A 116 -1.05 -4.84 -1.22
CA LEU A 116 0.38 -4.62 -1.16
C LEU A 116 1.03 -5.08 -2.46
N ILE A 117 1.58 -4.14 -3.24
CA ILE A 117 2.27 -4.45 -4.49
C ILE A 117 3.76 -4.25 -4.24
N GLY A 118 4.56 -5.27 -4.55
CA GLY A 118 6.00 -5.16 -4.46
C GLY A 118 6.72 -6.36 -5.05
N ASP A 119 8.01 -6.42 -4.76
CA ASP A 119 8.94 -7.35 -5.36
C ASP A 119 10.00 -7.77 -4.36
N LEU A 120 10.00 -9.06 -4.06
CA LEU A 120 10.89 -9.65 -3.07
C LEU A 120 12.36 -9.56 -3.47
N ASN A 121 12.65 -9.35 -4.76
CA ASN A 121 14.02 -9.23 -5.26
C ASN A 121 14.50 -7.77 -5.31
N GLN A 122 13.65 -6.81 -4.95
CA GLN A 122 14.03 -5.40 -4.80
C GLN A 122 14.40 -5.07 -3.36
N LEU A 123 15.05 -3.92 -3.17
CA LEU A 123 15.44 -3.43 -1.84
C LEU A 123 14.22 -3.39 -0.91
N THR A 124 14.33 -4.11 0.20
CA THR A 124 13.35 -4.08 1.29
C THR A 124 13.63 -2.92 2.23
N PHE A 125 12.73 -2.70 3.19
CA PHE A 125 12.91 -1.73 4.26
C PHE A 125 14.24 -1.96 4.99
N ILE A 126 14.96 -0.86 5.24
CA ILE A 126 16.22 -0.84 5.98
C ILE A 126 16.07 0.24 7.05
N ASP A 127 16.20 -0.15 8.32
CA ASP A 127 16.38 0.82 9.40
C ASP A 127 17.82 1.36 9.34
N ARG A 128 17.97 2.56 8.78
CA ARG A 128 19.28 3.19 8.59
C ARG A 128 19.92 3.68 9.88
N LEU A 129 19.11 3.93 10.91
CA LEU A 129 19.59 4.45 12.18
C LEU A 129 19.72 3.35 13.23
N ASN A 130 19.24 2.14 12.91
CA ASN A 130 19.22 0.98 13.81
C ASN A 130 18.68 1.36 15.20
N LEU A 131 17.60 2.15 15.20
CA LEU A 131 16.98 2.73 16.39
C LEU A 131 16.22 1.67 17.19
N PHE A 132 15.77 0.62 16.50
CA PHE A 132 14.97 -0.45 17.09
C PHE A 132 15.53 -1.81 16.66
N GLU A 133 15.52 -2.77 17.58
CA GLU A 133 15.75 -4.16 17.21
C GLU A 133 14.58 -4.65 16.34
N MET A 134 14.91 -5.00 15.10
CA MET A 134 13.95 -5.47 14.11
C MET A 134 13.88 -6.99 14.14
N GLU A 135 12.77 -7.54 14.67
CA GLU A 135 12.46 -8.97 14.58
C GLU A 135 11.64 -9.25 13.32
N TYR A 136 12.03 -10.28 12.56
CA TYR A 136 11.21 -10.84 11.49
C TYR A 136 10.30 -11.89 12.09
N ILE A 137 9.00 -11.61 12.12
CA ILE A 137 8.03 -12.56 12.65
C ILE A 137 6.99 -12.85 11.58
N LEU A 138 6.66 -14.14 11.45
CA LEU A 138 5.52 -14.62 10.71
C LEU A 138 4.25 -14.07 11.37
N ILE A 139 3.49 -13.28 10.62
CA ILE A 139 2.22 -12.72 11.10
C ILE A 139 1.30 -13.89 11.51
N PRO A 140 0.77 -13.92 12.76
CA PRO A 140 -0.13 -14.97 13.20
C PRO A 140 -1.44 -15.03 12.38
N LEU A 141 -2.04 -16.22 12.31
CA LEU A 141 -3.18 -16.63 11.47
C LEU A 141 -4.41 -15.69 11.42
N ASP A 142 -4.54 -14.75 12.35
CA ASP A 142 -5.71 -13.87 12.47
C ASP A 142 -5.70 -12.72 11.43
N LEU A 143 -4.56 -12.45 10.79
CA LEU A 143 -4.46 -11.54 9.64
C LEU A 143 -4.30 -12.40 8.39
N GLN A 144 -5.39 -12.57 7.63
CA GLN A 144 -5.32 -13.31 6.38
C GLN A 144 -4.55 -12.45 5.36
N VAL A 145 -3.33 -12.89 5.03
CA VAL A 145 -2.56 -12.32 3.93
C VAL A 145 -2.74 -13.20 2.70
N ASN A 146 -3.64 -12.78 1.81
CA ASN A 146 -3.87 -13.48 0.55
C ASN A 146 -2.69 -13.23 -0.40
N THR A 147 -2.09 -14.28 -0.97
CA THR A 147 -0.98 -14.12 -1.93
C THR A 147 -1.48 -14.31 -3.35
N LEU A 148 -1.29 -13.29 -4.19
CA LEU A 148 -1.62 -13.33 -5.61
C LEU A 148 -0.33 -13.23 -6.42
N ASN A 149 0.10 -14.37 -6.96
CA ASN A 149 1.26 -14.46 -7.85
C ASN A 149 0.83 -14.10 -9.27
N ILE A 150 1.43 -13.07 -9.84
CA ILE A 150 1.15 -12.70 -11.23
C ILE A 150 2.39 -12.98 -12.06
N SER A 151 2.41 -14.14 -12.69
CA SER A 151 3.34 -14.46 -13.77
C SER A 151 2.89 -13.76 -15.06
N GLN A 152 3.83 -13.21 -15.82
CA GLN A 152 3.53 -12.85 -17.21
C GLN A 152 3.37 -14.14 -18.03
N LYS A 153 2.50 -14.08 -19.03
CA LYS A 153 2.35 -15.07 -20.09
C LYS A 153 3.00 -14.49 -21.34
#